data_AF-A0A0B1SDV7-F1
#
_entry.id   AF-A0A0B1SDV7-F1
#
_cell.length_a   1.000
_cell.length_b   1.000
_cell.length_c   1.000
_cell.angle_alpha   90.00
_cell.angle_beta   90.00
_cell.angle_gamma   90.00
#
_symmetry.space_group_name_H-M   'P 1'
#
loop_
_entity.id
_entity.type
_entity.pdbx_description
1 polymer ?
#
loop_
_entity_poly.entity_id
_entity_poly.type
_entity_poly.pdbx_seq_one_letter_code
_entity_poly.pdbx_strand_id
1 'polypeptide(L)'
;MYLFPNITDLSIPGKLKQFVADLHSGDLHTRFHQESEQKKQELEKFKKEHNIEADLEDRREEQTPEEPIKTAPPESVFKDLKPSQKRYSLLQKTEL
;
A
#
# COMPACT_ATOMS: atom_id res chain seq x y z
N MET A 1 4.74 0.13 -1.16
CA MET A 1 5.62 -0.01 -2.33
C MET A 1 4.70 -0.14 -3.52
N TYR A 2 4.92 0.64 -4.58
CA TYR A 2 4.05 0.62 -5.77
C TYR A 2 4.75 -0.11 -6.90
N LEU A 3 4.00 -0.94 -7.62
CA LEU A 3 4.48 -1.70 -8.76
C LEU A 3 4.17 -0.93 -10.03
N PHE A 4 5.11 -0.95 -10.98
CA PHE A 4 4.83 -0.45 -12.32
C PHE A 4 3.96 -1.48 -13.06
N PRO A 5 2.81 -1.11 -13.66
CA PRO A 5 1.82 -2.09 -14.11
C PRO A 5 2.30 -3.05 -15.20
N ASN A 6 2.98 -2.54 -16.24
CA ASN A 6 3.44 -3.33 -17.37
C ASN A 6 4.85 -2.90 -17.79
N ILE A 7 5.79 -3.84 -17.85
CA ILE A 7 7.19 -3.53 -18.21
C ILE A 7 7.36 -3.09 -19.67
N THR A 8 6.45 -3.48 -20.56
CA THR A 8 6.46 -3.06 -21.97
C THR A 8 6.27 -1.55 -22.13
N ASP A 9 5.59 -0.92 -21.18
CA ASP A 9 5.28 0.51 -21.21
C ASP A 9 6.50 1.37 -20.84
N LEU A 10 7.58 0.76 -20.36
CA LEU A 10 8.85 1.45 -20.09
C LEU A 10 9.47 2.02 -21.38
N SER A 11 9.25 1.35 -22.51
CA SER A 11 9.71 1.79 -23.83
C SER A 11 8.91 2.98 -24.37
N ILE A 12 7.72 3.24 -23.82
CA ILE A 12 6.88 4.36 -24.24
C ILE A 12 7.39 5.64 -23.56
N PRO A 13 7.76 6.68 -24.32
CA PRO A 13 8.27 7.91 -23.73
C PRO A 13 7.21 8.56 -22.82
N GLY A 14 7.65 8.96 -21.63
CA GLY A 14 6.82 9.67 -20.66
C GLY A 14 6.07 8.80 -19.64
N LYS A 15 5.83 7.50 -19.92
CA LYS A 15 5.12 6.61 -18.97
C LYS A 15 5.85 6.44 -17.64
N LEU A 16 7.16 6.18 -17.70
CA LEU A 16 7.98 6.08 -16.49
C LEU A 16 8.07 7.42 -15.74
N LYS A 17 8.19 8.54 -16.47
CA LYS A 17 8.20 9.88 -15.88
C LYS A 17 6.89 10.17 -15.14
N GLN A 18 5.76 9.82 -15.74
CA GLN A 18 4.44 9.98 -15.12
C GLN A 18 4.33 9.16 -13.84
N PHE A 19 4.79 7.91 -13.84
CA PHE A 19 4.76 7.07 -12.64
C PHE A 19 5.58 7.66 -11.49
N VAL A 20 6.77 8.21 -11.77
CA VAL A 20 7.58 8.89 -10.74
C VAL A 20 6.89 10.18 -10.26
N ALA A 21 6.25 10.93 -11.16
CA ALA A 21 5.48 12.11 -10.78
C ALA A 21 4.30 11.76 -9.86
N ASP A 22 3.51 10.74 -10.22
CA ASP A 22 2.38 10.22 -9.44
C ASP A 22 2.83 9.65 -8.08
N LEU A 23 4.07 9.15 -7.99
CA LEU A 23 4.67 8.70 -6.74
C LEU A 23 4.96 9.88 -5.80
N HIS A 24 5.51 10.97 -6.32
CA HIS A 24 5.85 12.16 -5.53
C HIS A 24 4.63 13.01 -5.16
N SER A 25 3.60 13.06 -6.02
CA SER A 25 2.33 13.71 -5.69
C SER A 25 1.53 12.94 -4.64
N GLY A 26 1.82 11.65 -4.46
CA GLY A 26 1.04 10.75 -3.62
C GLY A 26 -0.22 10.21 -4.30
N ASP A 27 -0.43 10.47 -5.60
CA ASP A 27 -1.59 9.97 -6.34
C ASP A 27 -1.64 8.44 -6.35
N LEU A 28 -0.48 7.77 -6.44
CA LEU A 28 -0.41 6.31 -6.35
C LEU A 28 -0.95 5.79 -5.00
N HIS A 29 -0.73 6.54 -3.91
CA HIS A 29 -1.27 6.20 -2.60
C HIS A 29 -2.79 6.33 -2.59
N THR A 30 -3.30 7.46 -3.07
CA THR A 30 -4.73 7.74 -3.11
C THR A 30 -5.50 6.70 -3.93
N ARG A 31 -5.00 6.36 -5.13
CA ARG A 31 -5.63 5.34 -5.99
C ARG A 31 -5.66 3.97 -5.34
N PHE A 32 -4.59 3.56 -4.66
CA PHE A 32 -4.52 2.27 -3.97
C PHE A 32 -5.62 2.14 -2.90
N HIS A 33 -5.85 3.19 -2.11
CA HIS A 33 -6.93 3.19 -1.11
C HIS A 33 -8.31 3.17 -1.77
N GLN A 34 -8.52 3.97 -2.83
CA GLN A 34 -9.79 4.01 -3.55
C GLN A 34 -10.19 2.65 -4.13
N GLU A 35 -9.26 1.93 -4.76
CA GLU A 35 -9.51 0.58 -5.29
C GLU A 35 -9.86 -0.43 -4.19
N SER A 36 -9.21 -0.34 -3.02
CA SER A 36 -9.51 -1.21 -1.88
C SER A 36 -10.92 -0.97 -1.34
N GLU A 37 -11.36 0.28 -1.29
CA GLU A 37 -12.71 0.65 -0.82
C GLU A 37 -13.78 0.22 -1.83
N GLN A 38 -13.52 0.35 -3.13
CA GLN A 38 -14.42 -0.14 -4.18
C GLN A 38 -14.63 -1.66 -4.08
N LYS A 39 -13.55 -2.44 -3.88
CA LYS A 39 -13.65 -3.89 -3.69
C LYS A 39 -14.44 -4.27 -2.43
N LYS A 40 -14.27 -3.52 -1.33
CA LYS A 40 -15.07 -3.74 -0.10
C LYS A 40 -16.56 -3.50 -0.38
N GLN A 41 -16.89 -2.41 -1.05
CA GLN A 41 -18.28 -2.08 -1.38
C GLN A 41 -18.93 -3.10 -2.33
N GLU A 42 -18.18 -3.59 -3.33
CA GLU A 42 -18.66 -4.64 -4.24
C GLU A 42 -18.90 -5.96 -3.49
N LEU A 43 -17.98 -6.33 -2.59
CA LEU A 43 -18.13 -7.51 -1.73
C LEU A 43 -19.35 -7.39 -0.80
N GLU A 44 -19.60 -6.23 -0.22
CA GLU A 44 -20.78 -5.98 0.62
C GLU A 44 -22.08 -6.08 -0.17
N LYS A 45 -22.14 -5.50 -1.38
CA LYS A 45 -23.30 -5.63 -2.28
C LYS A 45 -23.56 -7.09 -2.63
N PHE A 46 -22.53 -7.83 -3.02
CA PHE A 46 -22.63 -9.25 -3.34
C PHE A 46 -23.17 -10.07 -2.15
N LYS A 47 -22.65 -9.84 -0.94
CA LYS A 47 -23.15 -10.52 0.28
C LYS A 47 -24.63 -10.23 0.53
N LYS A 48 -25.04 -8.97 0.35
CA LYS A 48 -26.42 -8.52 0.53
C LYS A 48 -27.36 -9.14 -0.51
N GLU A 49 -26.94 -9.20 -1.77
CA GLU A 49 -27.72 -9.81 -2.86
C GLU A 49 -27.90 -11.32 -2.69
N HIS A 50 -26.88 -12.02 -2.21
CA HIS A 50 -26.92 -13.46 -2.00
C HIS A 50 -27.45 -13.89 -0.61
N ASN A 51 -27.89 -12.93 0.21
CA ASN A 51 -28.43 -13.17 1.55
C ASN A 51 -27.49 -14.02 2.43
N ILE A 52 -26.18 -13.86 2.22
CA ILE A 52 -25.13 -14.56 2.98
C ILE A 52 -24.86 -13.75 4.23
N GLU A 53 -25.44 -14.18 5.35
CA GLU A 53 -25.16 -13.66 6.68
C GLU A 53 -23.78 -14.20 7.11
N ALA A 54 -22.73 -13.56 6.59
CA ALA A 54 -21.35 -13.94 6.88
C ALA A 54 -20.97 -13.46 8.28
N ASP A 55 -21.47 -14.14 9.31
CA ASP A 55 -21.06 -13.99 10.71
C ASP A 55 -19.72 -14.71 10.99
N LEU A 56 -18.80 -14.59 10.03
CA LEU A 56 -17.40 -14.95 10.22
C LEU A 56 -16.69 -13.69 10.69
N GLU A 57 -16.89 -13.34 11.96
CA GLU A 57 -15.92 -12.52 12.69
C GLU A 57 -14.55 -13.20 12.49
N ASP A 58 -13.69 -12.54 11.74
CA ASP A 58 -12.34 -13.00 11.45
C ASP A 58 -11.60 -13.02 12.79
N ARG A 59 -11.60 -14.17 13.48
CA ARG A 59 -10.98 -14.43 14.79
C ARG A 59 -9.43 -14.34 14.75
N ARG A 60 -8.90 -13.49 13.88
CA ARG A 60 -7.48 -13.15 13.66
C ARG A 60 -7.14 -11.73 14.15
N GLU A 61 -8.01 -11.06 14.90
CA GLU A 61 -7.74 -9.69 15.36
C GLU A 61 -7.02 -9.58 16.72
N GLU A 62 -6.78 -10.67 17.47
CA GLU A 62 -6.28 -10.53 18.86
C GLU A 62 -4.80 -10.88 19.12
N GLN A 63 -3.98 -11.28 18.15
CA GLN A 63 -2.57 -11.66 18.44
C GLN A 63 -1.51 -11.25 17.40
N THR A 64 -1.67 -10.12 16.72
CA THR A 64 -0.59 -9.52 15.93
C THR A 64 -0.32 -8.10 16.43
N PRO A 65 0.93 -7.72 16.73
CA PRO A 65 1.28 -6.38 17.20
C PRO A 65 0.80 -5.37 16.17
N GLU A 66 -0.03 -4.41 16.59
CA GLU A 66 -0.57 -3.26 15.84
C GLU A 66 -0.03 -3.13 14.41
N GLU A 67 -0.56 -3.95 13.48
CA GLU A 67 -0.27 -3.75 12.08
C GLU A 67 -0.95 -2.44 11.68
N PRO A 68 -0.22 -1.47 11.09
CA PRO A 68 -0.85 -0.26 10.59
C PRO A 68 -1.91 -0.70 9.58
N ILE A 69 -3.17 -0.49 9.95
CA ILE A 69 -4.41 -0.58 9.19
C ILE A 69 -4.20 -1.25 7.82
N LYS A 70 -4.78 -2.44 7.58
CA LYS A 70 -4.71 -3.24 6.33
C LYS A 70 -4.99 -2.48 5.01
N THR A 71 -5.31 -1.19 5.07
CA THR A 71 -5.47 -0.27 3.95
C THR A 71 -4.15 0.34 3.47
N ALA A 72 -3.11 0.44 4.31
CA ALA A 72 -1.84 1.04 3.91
C ALA A 72 -1.11 0.17 2.86
N PRO A 73 -0.49 0.77 1.82
CA PRO A 73 0.28 0.01 0.85
C PRO A 73 1.46 -0.69 1.53
N PRO A 74 1.93 -1.83 0.98
CA PRO A 74 2.95 -2.66 1.63
C PRO A 74 4.20 -1.83 1.96
N GLU A 75 4.75 -2.02 3.15
CA GLU A 75 6.00 -1.35 3.51
C GLU A 75 7.10 -1.68 2.50
N SER A 76 8.04 -0.75 2.31
CA SER A 76 9.17 -1.00 1.41
C SER A 76 10.16 -1.94 2.07
N VAL A 77 10.43 -3.09 1.44
CA VAL A 77 11.47 -4.04 1.87
C VAL A 77 12.85 -3.39 1.94
N PHE A 78 13.08 -2.34 1.14
CA PHE A 78 14.33 -1.57 1.18
C PHE A 78 14.52 -0.81 2.51
N LYS A 79 13.45 -0.59 3.30
CA LYS A 79 13.57 -0.01 4.65
C LYS A 79 14.39 -0.93 5.57
N ASP A 80 14.29 -2.24 5.41
CA ASP A 80 15.00 -3.21 6.26
C ASP A 80 16.49 -3.28 5.94
N LEU A 81 16.84 -2.93 4.69
CA LEU A 81 18.21 -2.89 4.21
C LEU A 81 18.92 -1.56 4.49
N LYS A 82 18.21 -0.57 5.07
CA LYS A 82 18.85 0.70 5.48
C LYS A 82 19.85 0.44 6.62
N PRO A 83 20.84 1.31 6.82
CA PRO A 83 21.75 1.21 7.97
C PRO A 83 20.95 1.09 9.27
N SER A 84 21.16 -0.03 9.98
CA SER A 84 20.37 -0.36 11.17
C SER A 84 20.76 0.53 12.35
N GLN A 85 19.75 1.03 13.06
CA GLN A 85 19.93 1.78 14.32
C GLN A 85 20.62 0.96 15.41
N LYS A 86 20.54 -0.37 15.36
CA LYS A 86 21.21 -1.26 16.32
C LYS A 86 22.74 -1.25 16.17
N ARG A 87 23.26 -0.82 15.01
CA ARG A 87 24.70 -0.85 14.69
C ARG A 87 25.31 0.53 14.47
N TYR A 88 24.50 1.54 14.18
CA TYR A 88 24.97 2.88 13.87
C TYR A 88 24.12 3.93 14.58
N SER A 89 24.77 4.96 15.11
CA SER A 89 24.11 6.22 15.45
C SER A 89 23.88 7.00 14.15
N LEU A 90 22.62 7.07 13.70
CA LEU A 90 22.28 7.74 12.44
C LEU A 90 22.27 9.26 12.62
N LEU A 91 23.14 9.96 11.89
CA LEU A 91 23.13 11.42 11.85
C LEU A 91 22.03 11.90 10.89
N GLN A 92 20.99 12.56 11.42
CA GLN A 92 19.98 13.24 10.61
C GLN A 92 20.57 14.60 10.21
N LYS A 93 20.87 14.81 8.93
CA LYS A 93 21.23 16.17 8.46
C LYS A 93 19.95 17.00 8.48
N THR A 94 19.78 17.84 9.49
CA THR A 94 18.81 18.94 9.45
C THR A 94 19.45 20.03 8.58
N GLU A 95 18.96 20.21 7.36
CA GLU A 95 19.36 21.35 6.54
C GLU A 95 18.97 22.64 7.29
N LEU A 96 19.96 23.52 7.52
CA LEU A 96 19.83 24.82 8.17
C LEU A 96 19.87 25.92 7.10
#